data_AF-A0A4Y8RER5-F1
#
_entry.id   AF-A0A4Y8RER5-F1
#
_cell.length_a   1.000
_cell.length_b   1.000
_cell.length_c   1.000
_cell.angle_alpha   90.00
_cell.angle_beta   90.00
_cell.angle_gamma   90.00
#
_symmetry.space_group_name_H-M   'P 1'
#
loop_
_entity.id
_entity.type
_entity.pdbx_description
1 polymer ?
#
loop_
_entity_poly.entity_id
_entity_poly.type
_entity_poly.pdbx_seq_one_letter_code
_entity_poly.pdbx_strand_id
1 'polypeptide(L)'
;MPDRLDREDRSAFRRVKDWLWSLRWRRALERVFLLATLVTLCFAVYVVAWLGLPLFDSPKLVNGDERFRLDVVWRVSVFLGALVTAFSVLWRGTIASRHADSQRDAIDRQTDQIKETRLQRLASEEKQNLEDLRISANLLNSESKTDIEIAIRVLQRIIVAPETRYWQIAMDLLADKMQSIGISDNTYAMKYMYSAMESGAKIGRTSMKSLAFGTTHPDARWHPIAGVWHITFEGGIVTFPQSFLACKSLPTLALRSSCIEVMTDIPTTRYESMPAISNAFREKFVAGEFPNTLRFDFRDTDDLYWIDFAANGDETLLIIQEPSR
;
A
#
# COMPACT_ATOMS: atom_id res chain seq x y z
N MET A 1 -25.57 6.53 28.69
CA MET A 1 -25.43 6.12 27.26
C MET A 1 -26.68 6.24 26.36
N PRO A 2 -27.87 6.75 26.77
CA PRO A 2 -29.01 6.89 25.84
C PRO A 2 -28.95 8.12 24.90
N ASP A 3 -28.16 9.15 25.19
CA ASP A 3 -28.15 10.42 24.43
C ASP A 3 -27.50 10.35 23.03
N ARG A 4 -26.74 9.30 22.71
CA ARG A 4 -26.10 9.19 21.38
C ARG A 4 -27.04 8.64 20.30
N LEU A 5 -27.94 7.73 20.65
CA LEU A 5 -28.90 7.14 19.70
C LEU A 5 -29.92 8.16 19.20
N ASP A 6 -30.35 9.09 20.06
CA ASP A 6 -31.33 10.12 19.71
C ASP A 6 -30.76 11.19 18.75
N ARG A 7 -29.44 11.40 18.73
CA ARG A 7 -28.82 12.34 17.77
C ARG A 7 -28.69 11.77 16.36
N GLU A 8 -28.38 10.48 16.21
CA GLU A 8 -28.27 9.85 14.90
C GLU A 8 -29.63 9.79 14.19
N ASP A 9 -30.69 9.45 14.91
CA ASP A 9 -32.06 9.38 14.36
C ASP A 9 -32.56 10.73 13.84
N ARG A 10 -32.32 11.81 14.59
CA ARG A 10 -32.70 13.17 14.16
C ARG A 10 -31.93 13.65 12.92
N SER A 11 -30.73 13.11 12.66
CA SER A 11 -29.96 13.42 11.46
C SER A 11 -30.47 12.64 10.23
N ALA A 12 -30.88 11.38 10.42
CA ALA A 12 -31.50 10.57 9.38
C ALA A 12 -32.85 11.15 8.97
N PHE A 13 -33.68 11.53 9.94
CA PHE A 13 -34.99 12.13 9.69
C PHE A 13 -34.90 13.46 8.92
N ARG A 14 -33.94 14.33 9.27
CA ARG A 14 -33.69 15.58 8.52
C ARG A 14 -33.30 15.31 7.06
N ARG A 15 -32.39 14.37 6.82
CA ARG A 15 -31.98 13.96 5.47
C ARG A 15 -33.17 13.46 4.64
N VAL A 16 -34.04 12.63 5.22
CA VAL A 16 -35.24 12.13 4.52
C VAL A 16 -36.22 13.26 4.22
N LYS A 17 -36.44 14.18 5.17
CA LYS A 17 -37.32 15.34 4.97
C LYS A 17 -36.81 16.25 3.86
N ASP A 18 -35.53 16.59 3.86
CA ASP A 18 -34.90 17.44 2.86
C ASP A 18 -34.93 16.77 1.47
N TRP A 19 -34.70 15.46 1.44
CA TRP A 19 -34.84 14.66 0.22
C TRP A 19 -36.27 14.70 -0.34
N LEU A 20 -37.29 14.45 0.50
CA LEU A 20 -38.70 14.52 0.11
C LEU A 20 -39.10 15.91 -0.38
N TRP A 21 -38.60 16.95 0.27
CA TRP A 21 -38.87 18.33 -0.12
C TRP A 21 -38.26 18.64 -1.49
N SER A 22 -37.00 18.24 -1.72
CA SER A 22 -36.34 18.39 -3.01
C SER A 22 -37.07 17.66 -4.14
N LEU A 23 -37.63 16.47 -3.85
CA LEU A 23 -38.37 15.66 -4.81
C LEU A 23 -39.67 16.35 -5.25
N ARG A 24 -40.37 16.98 -4.29
CA ARG A 24 -41.63 17.70 -4.55
C ARG A 24 -41.41 18.96 -5.37
N TRP A 25 -40.34 19.72 -5.07
CA TRP A 25 -39.96 20.89 -5.86
C TRP A 25 -39.51 20.54 -7.28
N ARG A 26 -38.79 19.42 -7.47
CA ARG A 26 -38.40 18.94 -8.80
C ARG A 26 -39.59 18.67 -9.70
N ARG A 27 -40.61 17.94 -9.21
CA ARG A 27 -41.82 17.67 -9.99
C ARG A 27 -42.63 18.93 -10.27
N ALA A 28 -42.64 19.89 -9.34
CA ALA A 28 -43.30 21.17 -9.56
C ALA A 28 -42.60 21.99 -10.66
N LEU A 29 -41.27 22.07 -10.62
CA LEU A 29 -40.47 22.76 -11.64
C LEU A 29 -40.62 22.14 -13.04
N GLU A 30 -40.64 20.81 -13.15
CA GLU A 30 -40.86 20.12 -14.43
C GLU A 30 -42.24 20.43 -15.02
N ARG A 31 -43.28 20.45 -14.20
CA ARG A 31 -44.63 20.82 -14.63
C ARG A 31 -44.71 22.28 -15.06
N VAL A 32 -44.08 23.19 -14.30
CA VAL A 32 -44.05 24.62 -14.64
C VAL A 32 -43.29 24.83 -15.95
N PHE A 33 -42.17 24.13 -16.17
CA PHE A 33 -41.40 24.26 -17.40
C PHE A 33 -42.16 23.72 -18.61
N LEU A 34 -42.77 22.54 -18.50
CA LEU A 34 -43.63 21.98 -19.56
C LEU A 34 -44.77 22.92 -19.92
N LEU A 35 -45.44 23.47 -18.90
CA LEU A 35 -46.55 24.39 -19.08
C LEU A 35 -46.08 25.70 -19.71
N ALA A 36 -44.94 26.24 -19.27
CA ALA A 36 -44.31 27.41 -19.87
C ALA A 36 -43.98 27.17 -21.35
N THR A 37 -43.32 26.05 -21.68
CA THR A 37 -42.99 25.70 -23.08
C THR A 37 -44.24 25.58 -23.95
N LEU A 38 -45.29 24.93 -23.43
CA LEU A 38 -46.56 24.76 -24.14
C LEU A 38 -47.25 26.12 -24.36
N VAL A 39 -47.25 27.00 -23.35
CA VAL A 39 -47.79 28.36 -23.47
C VAL A 39 -47.00 29.18 -24.49
N THR A 40 -45.66 29.16 -24.49
CA THR A 40 -44.85 29.84 -25.52
C THR A 40 -45.12 29.30 -26.91
N LEU A 41 -45.34 27.99 -27.06
CA LEU A 41 -45.64 27.37 -28.35
C LEU A 41 -47.03 27.77 -28.85
N CYS A 42 -48.05 27.74 -27.99
CA CYS A 42 -49.38 28.24 -28.31
C CYS A 42 -49.36 29.73 -28.66
N PHE A 43 -48.59 30.54 -27.92
CA PHE A 43 -48.42 31.97 -28.21
C PHE A 43 -47.72 32.20 -29.56
N ALA A 44 -46.69 31.43 -29.86
CA ALA A 44 -46.01 31.49 -31.15
C ALA A 44 -46.97 31.16 -32.32
N VAL A 45 -47.76 30.09 -32.18
CA VAL A 45 -48.79 29.72 -33.17
C VAL A 45 -49.84 30.81 -33.32
N TYR A 46 -50.30 31.38 -32.19
CA TYR A 46 -51.25 32.48 -32.19
C TYR A 46 -50.71 33.72 -32.91
N VAL A 47 -49.47 34.12 -32.63
CA VAL A 47 -48.82 35.27 -33.29
C VAL A 47 -48.66 35.02 -34.79
N VAL A 48 -48.25 33.81 -35.19
CA VAL A 48 -48.13 33.44 -36.62
C VAL A 48 -49.50 33.43 -37.31
N ALA A 49 -50.53 32.90 -36.66
CA ALA A 49 -51.89 32.92 -37.21
C ALA A 49 -52.43 34.35 -37.31
N TRP A 50 -52.25 35.16 -36.26
CA TRP A 50 -52.75 36.54 -36.19
C TRP A 50 -52.04 37.47 -37.17
N LEU A 51 -50.73 37.33 -37.38
CA LEU A 51 -49.97 38.10 -38.37
C LEU A 51 -50.13 37.54 -39.79
N GLY A 52 -50.22 36.22 -39.92
CA GLY A 52 -50.25 35.51 -41.20
C GLY A 52 -51.61 35.52 -41.89
N LEU A 53 -52.72 35.32 -41.16
CA LEU A 53 -54.07 35.28 -41.76
C LEU A 53 -54.44 36.59 -42.49
N PRO A 54 -54.23 37.79 -41.93
CA PRO A 54 -54.53 39.05 -42.62
C PRO A 54 -53.64 39.28 -43.85
N LEU A 55 -52.44 38.68 -43.86
CA LEU A 55 -51.51 38.73 -44.98
C LEU A 55 -52.02 37.95 -46.21
N PHE A 56 -52.76 36.86 -45.98
CA PHE A 56 -53.36 36.06 -47.06
C PHE A 56 -54.74 36.56 -47.51
N ASP A 57 -55.48 37.27 -46.64
CA ASP A 57 -56.86 37.68 -46.89
C ASP A 57 -56.99 39.12 -47.45
N SER A 58 -55.89 39.81 -47.73
CA SER A 58 -55.90 41.18 -48.26
C SER A 58 -56.01 41.20 -49.79
N PRO A 59 -57.14 41.61 -50.41
CA PRO A 59 -57.26 41.73 -51.86
C PRO A 59 -56.42 42.91 -52.40
N LYS A 60 -55.34 42.58 -53.15
CA LYS A 60 -54.51 43.45 -53.99
C LYS A 60 -54.06 44.77 -53.35
N LEU A 61 -52.92 44.74 -52.67
CA LEU A 61 -52.15 45.95 -52.34
C LEU A 61 -51.42 46.46 -53.58
N VAL A 62 -52.12 47.28 -54.36
CA VAL A 62 -51.55 48.04 -55.48
C VAL A 62 -50.65 49.13 -54.88
N ASN A 63 -49.33 48.93 -54.98
CA ASN A 63 -48.20 49.84 -54.66
C ASN A 63 -47.41 49.55 -53.36
N GLY A 64 -46.39 48.68 -53.47
CA GLY A 64 -45.13 48.78 -52.72
C GLY A 64 -45.04 48.20 -51.29
N ASP A 65 -46.15 48.02 -50.57
CA ASP A 65 -46.14 47.76 -49.11
C ASP A 65 -45.95 46.27 -48.71
N GLU A 66 -45.96 45.33 -49.66
CA GLU A 66 -45.85 43.89 -49.38
C GLU A 66 -44.48 43.50 -48.78
N ARG A 67 -43.41 44.19 -49.20
CA ARG A 67 -42.05 43.91 -48.72
C ARG A 67 -41.87 44.23 -47.24
N PHE A 68 -42.55 45.26 -46.73
CA PHE A 68 -42.46 45.65 -45.33
C PHE A 68 -43.07 44.60 -44.41
N ARG A 69 -44.26 44.07 -44.76
CA ARG A 69 -44.93 43.03 -43.97
C ARG A 69 -44.12 41.74 -43.92
N LEU A 70 -43.52 41.36 -45.06
CA LEU A 70 -42.68 40.17 -45.17
C LEU A 70 -41.39 40.30 -44.34
N ASP A 71 -40.77 41.48 -44.31
CA ASP A 71 -39.60 41.76 -43.46
C ASP A 71 -39.94 41.68 -41.96
N VAL A 72 -41.10 42.20 -41.53
CA VAL A 72 -41.53 42.11 -40.13
C VAL A 72 -41.79 40.65 -39.71
N VAL A 73 -42.52 39.88 -40.53
CA VAL A 73 -42.80 38.46 -40.23
C VAL A 73 -41.52 37.64 -40.18
N TRP A 74 -40.58 37.89 -41.10
CA TRP A 74 -39.27 37.25 -41.11
C TRP A 74 -38.50 37.53 -39.82
N ARG A 75 -38.37 38.81 -39.43
CA ARG A 75 -37.64 39.20 -38.21
C ARG A 75 -38.25 38.60 -36.94
N VAL A 76 -39.58 38.58 -36.83
CA VAL A 76 -40.29 37.98 -35.70
C VAL A 76 -40.08 36.46 -35.66
N SER A 77 -40.12 35.80 -36.81
CA SER A 77 -39.92 34.34 -36.91
C SER A 77 -38.49 33.95 -36.51
N VAL A 78 -37.49 34.70 -36.95
CA VAL A 78 -36.08 34.49 -36.57
C VAL A 78 -35.89 34.67 -35.06
N PHE A 79 -36.50 35.71 -34.47
CA PHE A 79 -36.42 35.95 -33.03
C PHE A 79 -37.07 34.82 -32.21
N LEU A 80 -38.26 34.37 -32.61
CA LEU A 80 -38.95 33.23 -31.98
C LEU A 80 -38.14 31.93 -32.09
N GLY A 81 -37.55 31.66 -33.26
CA GLY A 81 -36.66 30.52 -33.45
C GLY A 81 -35.45 30.56 -32.52
N ALA A 82 -34.81 31.73 -32.37
CA ALA A 82 -33.68 31.92 -31.45
C ALA A 82 -34.09 31.68 -29.99
N LEU A 83 -35.26 32.18 -29.58
CA LEU A 83 -35.78 32.00 -28.22
C LEU A 83 -36.02 30.52 -27.89
N VAL A 84 -36.71 29.79 -28.77
CA VAL A 84 -36.97 28.35 -28.61
C VAL A 84 -35.65 27.55 -28.53
N THR A 85 -34.67 27.93 -29.35
CA THR A 85 -33.34 27.31 -29.34
C THR A 85 -32.61 27.54 -28.02
N ALA A 86 -32.62 28.77 -27.50
CA ALA A 86 -32.01 29.12 -26.21
C ALA A 86 -32.64 28.34 -25.05
N PHE A 87 -33.98 28.26 -24.99
CA PHE A 87 -34.69 27.45 -23.98
C PHE A 87 -34.37 25.96 -24.09
N SER A 88 -34.23 25.44 -25.32
CA SER A 88 -33.88 24.03 -25.55
C SER A 88 -32.47 23.69 -25.06
N VAL A 89 -31.49 24.59 -25.28
CA VAL A 89 -30.12 24.42 -24.78
C VAL A 89 -30.08 24.51 -23.26
N LEU A 90 -30.77 25.49 -22.66
CA LEU A 90 -30.89 25.61 -21.20
C LEU A 90 -31.50 24.35 -20.58
N TRP A 91 -32.59 23.84 -21.16
CA TRP A 91 -33.24 22.60 -20.72
C TRP A 91 -32.29 21.41 -20.79
N ARG A 92 -31.63 21.19 -21.93
CA ARG A 92 -30.64 20.11 -22.10
C ARG A 92 -29.47 20.24 -21.11
N GLY A 93 -29.00 21.46 -20.86
CA GLY A 93 -27.97 21.74 -19.86
C GLY A 93 -28.39 21.35 -18.45
N THR A 94 -29.62 21.69 -18.06
CA THR A 94 -30.16 21.29 -16.75
C THR A 94 -30.30 19.77 -16.61
N ILE A 95 -30.72 19.06 -17.66
CA ILE A 95 -30.79 17.59 -17.64
C ILE A 95 -29.40 16.97 -17.54
N ALA A 96 -28.43 17.45 -18.33
CA ALA A 96 -27.06 16.94 -18.31
C ALA A 96 -26.41 17.10 -16.92
N SER A 97 -26.59 18.26 -16.27
CA SER A 97 -26.10 18.49 -14.91
C SER A 97 -26.67 17.49 -13.90
N ARG A 98 -27.95 17.14 -14.02
CA ARG A 98 -28.60 16.16 -13.14
C ARG A 98 -28.05 14.74 -13.32
N HIS A 99 -27.76 14.34 -14.56
CA HIS A 99 -27.13 13.04 -14.81
C HIS A 99 -25.71 12.98 -14.23
N ALA A 100 -24.95 14.08 -14.33
CA ALA A 100 -23.63 14.16 -13.71
C ALA A 100 -23.71 14.05 -12.18
N ASP A 101 -24.66 14.73 -11.54
CA ASP A 101 -24.85 14.64 -10.08
C ASP A 101 -25.27 13.24 -9.64
N SER A 102 -26.20 12.60 -10.37
CA SER A 102 -26.60 11.21 -10.05
C SER A 102 -25.47 10.21 -10.24
N GLN A 103 -24.57 10.43 -11.21
CA GLN A 103 -23.39 9.59 -11.41
C GLN A 103 -22.37 9.78 -10.29
N ARG A 104 -22.16 11.02 -9.84
CA ARG A 104 -21.32 11.33 -8.68
C ARG A 104 -21.83 10.63 -7.43
N ASP A 105 -23.11 10.76 -7.12
CA ASP A 105 -23.74 10.07 -5.98
C ASP A 105 -23.56 8.54 -6.05
N ALA A 106 -23.64 7.96 -7.24
CA ALA A 106 -23.43 6.52 -7.44
C ALA A 106 -21.96 6.12 -7.21
N ILE A 107 -21.01 6.90 -7.72
CA ILE A 107 -19.56 6.69 -7.52
C ILE A 107 -19.20 6.83 -6.05
N ASP A 108 -19.76 7.80 -5.36
CA ASP A 108 -19.50 8.02 -3.93
C ASP A 108 -19.98 6.82 -3.10
N ARG A 109 -21.19 6.32 -3.37
CA ARG A 109 -21.69 5.10 -2.70
C ARG A 109 -20.86 3.87 -2.99
N GLN A 110 -20.40 3.68 -4.23
CA GLN A 110 -19.51 2.58 -4.58
C GLN A 110 -18.16 2.70 -3.86
N THR A 111 -17.63 3.92 -3.77
CA THR A 111 -16.38 4.21 -3.05
C THR A 111 -16.51 3.87 -1.57
N ASP A 112 -17.63 4.22 -0.93
CA ASP A 112 -17.86 3.89 0.48
C ASP A 112 -18.06 2.39 0.70
N GLN A 113 -18.76 1.69 -0.18
CA GLN A 113 -18.85 0.22 -0.14
C GLN A 113 -17.47 -0.46 -0.30
N ILE A 114 -16.60 0.07 -1.15
CA ILE A 114 -15.23 -0.43 -1.31
C ILE A 114 -14.42 -0.22 -0.03
N LYS A 115 -14.56 0.93 0.65
CA LYS A 115 -13.90 1.19 1.93
C LYS A 115 -14.38 0.21 3.01
N GLU A 116 -15.69 0.01 3.14
CA GLU A 116 -16.27 -0.90 4.12
C GLU A 116 -15.82 -2.35 3.88
N THR A 117 -15.86 -2.81 2.63
CA THR A 117 -15.39 -4.16 2.28
C THR A 117 -13.90 -4.33 2.50
N ARG A 118 -13.08 -3.29 2.25
CA ARG A 118 -11.64 -3.31 2.58
C ARG A 118 -11.42 -3.45 4.09
N LEU A 119 -12.14 -2.69 4.92
CA LEU A 119 -12.03 -2.78 6.38
C LEU A 119 -12.45 -4.15 6.90
N GLN A 120 -13.53 -4.73 6.35
CA GLN A 120 -13.97 -6.07 6.72
C GLN A 120 -12.94 -7.14 6.33
N ARG A 121 -12.32 -7.03 5.14
CA ARG A 121 -11.25 -7.93 4.71
C ARG A 121 -10.05 -7.86 5.64
N LEU A 122 -9.57 -6.65 5.95
CA LEU A 122 -8.45 -6.46 6.88
C LEU A 122 -8.74 -7.07 8.26
N ALA A 123 -9.94 -6.86 8.81
CA ALA A 123 -10.33 -7.45 10.08
C ALA A 123 -10.41 -8.99 10.02
N SER A 124 -10.90 -9.55 8.90
CA SER A 124 -10.96 -11.00 8.71
C SER A 124 -9.57 -11.64 8.53
N GLU A 125 -8.69 -10.98 7.79
CA GLU A 125 -7.30 -11.41 7.59
C GLU A 125 -6.52 -11.34 8.90
N GLU A 126 -6.77 -10.32 9.73
CA GLU A 126 -6.16 -10.19 11.05
C GLU A 126 -6.51 -11.39 11.95
N LYS A 127 -7.80 -11.77 12.00
CA LYS A 127 -8.26 -12.93 12.75
C LYS A 127 -7.66 -14.23 12.22
N GLN A 128 -7.60 -14.38 10.90
CA GLN A 128 -7.01 -15.56 10.26
C GLN A 128 -5.51 -15.67 10.59
N ASN A 129 -4.76 -14.58 10.48
CA ASN A 129 -3.33 -14.56 10.80
C ASN A 129 -3.06 -14.94 12.26
N LEU A 130 -3.92 -14.53 13.19
CA LEU A 130 -3.80 -14.90 14.60
C LEU A 130 -4.03 -16.40 14.82
N GLU A 131 -5.04 -17.00 14.17
CA GLU A 131 -5.27 -18.44 14.26
C GLU A 131 -4.13 -19.22 13.61
N ASP A 132 -3.64 -18.76 12.46
CA ASP A 132 -2.50 -19.36 11.77
C ASP A 132 -1.21 -19.30 12.60
N LEU A 133 -0.99 -18.20 13.35
CA LEU A 133 0.10 -18.12 14.33
C LEU A 133 -0.06 -19.18 15.44
N ARG A 134 -1.26 -19.31 16.00
CA ARG A 134 -1.54 -20.26 17.09
C ARG A 134 -1.33 -21.71 16.63
N ILE A 135 -1.83 -22.05 15.44
CA ILE A 135 -1.65 -23.37 14.84
C ILE A 135 -0.16 -23.62 14.57
N SER A 136 0.53 -22.65 13.96
CA SER A 136 1.96 -22.79 13.64
C SER A 136 2.82 -22.95 14.89
N ALA A 137 2.53 -22.23 15.97
CA ALA A 137 3.23 -22.37 17.24
C ALA A 137 3.10 -23.79 17.82
N ASN A 138 1.92 -24.41 17.70
CA ASN A 138 1.72 -25.79 18.13
C ASN A 138 2.47 -26.77 17.21
N LEU A 139 2.40 -26.58 15.89
CA LEU A 139 3.05 -27.43 14.91
C LEU A 139 4.59 -27.35 14.95
N LEU A 140 5.17 -26.21 15.32
CA LEU A 140 6.62 -26.06 15.53
C LEU A 140 7.17 -26.97 16.64
N ASN A 141 6.33 -27.35 17.61
CA ASN A 141 6.69 -28.24 18.71
C ASN A 141 6.39 -29.71 18.42
N SER A 142 5.86 -30.04 17.25
CA SER A 142 5.61 -31.42 16.84
C SER A 142 6.92 -32.16 16.55
N GLU A 143 6.90 -33.49 16.67
CA GLU A 143 8.00 -34.37 16.26
C GLU A 143 8.03 -34.61 14.74
N SER A 144 6.90 -34.33 14.07
CA SER A 144 6.74 -34.53 12.63
C SER A 144 7.48 -33.46 11.84
N LYS A 145 8.45 -33.88 11.02
CA LYS A 145 9.19 -32.97 10.12
C LYS A 145 8.27 -32.21 9.17
N THR A 146 7.22 -32.87 8.70
CA THR A 146 6.23 -32.28 7.78
C THR A 146 5.45 -31.15 8.45
N ASP A 147 5.05 -31.35 9.71
CA ASP A 147 4.27 -30.36 10.46
C ASP A 147 5.13 -29.12 10.78
N ILE A 148 6.40 -29.32 11.14
CA ILE A 148 7.37 -28.23 11.31
C ILE A 148 7.53 -27.45 10.00
N GLU A 149 7.65 -28.13 8.85
CA GLU A 149 7.79 -27.45 7.55
C GLU A 149 6.54 -26.62 7.22
N ILE A 150 5.35 -27.18 7.43
CA ILE A 150 4.08 -26.45 7.24
C ILE A 150 4.05 -25.22 8.14
N ALA A 151 4.41 -25.36 9.41
CA ALA A 151 4.47 -24.24 10.35
C ALA A 151 5.42 -23.13 9.88
N ILE A 152 6.63 -23.49 9.42
CA ILE A 152 7.61 -22.51 8.94
C ILE A 152 7.07 -21.76 7.71
N ARG A 153 6.41 -22.47 6.76
CA ARG A 153 5.83 -21.83 5.57
C ARG A 153 4.68 -20.88 5.92
N VAL A 154 3.83 -21.25 6.87
CA VAL A 154 2.73 -20.39 7.34
C VAL A 154 3.30 -19.14 8.03
N LEU A 155 4.32 -19.30 8.89
CA LEU A 155 5.00 -18.17 9.52
C LEU A 155 5.69 -17.28 8.50
N GLN A 156 6.38 -17.86 7.50
CA GLN A 156 6.99 -17.09 6.41
C GLN A 156 5.96 -16.26 5.65
N ARG A 157 4.76 -16.80 5.39
CA ARG A 157 3.66 -16.05 4.75
C ARG A 157 3.28 -14.82 5.59
N ILE A 158 3.14 -14.98 6.91
CA ILE A 158 2.81 -13.87 7.84
C ILE A 158 3.96 -12.84 7.88
N ILE A 159 5.21 -13.33 7.84
CA ILE A 159 6.43 -12.52 7.84
C ILE A 159 6.60 -11.72 6.55
N VAL A 160 6.10 -12.16 5.40
CA VAL A 160 6.24 -11.43 4.13
C VAL A 160 4.99 -10.61 3.78
N ALA A 161 3.82 -10.96 4.34
CA ALA A 161 2.57 -10.29 4.02
C ALA A 161 2.60 -8.79 4.34
N PRO A 162 2.14 -7.92 3.42
CA PRO A 162 2.10 -6.47 3.63
C PRO A 162 1.15 -6.13 4.79
N GLU A 163 1.51 -5.14 5.61
CA GLU A 163 0.66 -4.58 6.68
C GLU A 163 0.25 -5.54 7.82
N THR A 164 0.88 -6.71 7.97
CA THR A 164 0.63 -7.55 9.14
C THR A 164 1.22 -6.90 10.40
N ARG A 165 0.50 -6.95 11.53
CA ARG A 165 1.06 -6.55 12.85
C ARG A 165 1.75 -7.71 13.56
N TYR A 166 1.59 -8.91 13.01
CA TYR A 166 1.98 -10.18 13.61
C TYR A 166 3.33 -10.72 13.14
N TRP A 167 3.99 -10.03 12.22
CA TRP A 167 5.28 -10.50 11.69
C TRP A 167 6.34 -10.60 12.79
N GLN A 168 6.32 -9.72 13.79
CA GLN A 168 7.30 -9.74 14.87
C GLN A 168 7.15 -11.01 15.72
N ILE A 169 5.91 -11.35 16.08
CA ILE A 169 5.59 -12.58 16.81
C ILE A 169 6.00 -13.81 15.97
N ALA A 170 5.74 -13.80 14.66
CA ALA A 170 6.16 -14.88 13.78
C ALA A 170 7.69 -15.06 13.73
N MET A 171 8.44 -13.95 13.61
CA MET A 171 9.91 -13.96 13.63
C MET A 171 10.43 -14.43 15.00
N ASP A 172 9.81 -14.01 16.09
CA ASP A 172 10.18 -14.42 17.45
C ASP A 172 9.95 -15.93 17.67
N LEU A 173 8.85 -16.49 17.17
CA LEU A 173 8.58 -17.93 17.23
C LEU A 173 9.61 -18.74 16.43
N LEU A 174 10.00 -18.27 15.24
CA LEU A 174 11.06 -18.89 14.47
C LEU A 174 12.41 -18.79 15.20
N ALA A 175 12.74 -17.64 15.76
CA ALA A 175 13.97 -17.42 16.51
C ALA A 175 14.05 -18.35 17.75
N ASP A 176 12.96 -18.46 18.52
CA ASP A 176 12.87 -19.37 19.66
C ASP A 176 13.07 -20.84 19.22
N LYS A 177 12.48 -21.24 18.09
CA LYS A 177 12.67 -22.59 17.56
C LYS A 177 14.12 -22.83 17.11
N MET A 178 14.74 -21.88 16.40
CA MET A 178 16.14 -21.94 15.99
C MET A 178 17.08 -22.07 17.19
N GLN A 179 16.82 -21.34 18.28
CA GLN A 179 17.54 -21.46 19.54
C GLN A 179 17.42 -22.87 20.14
N SER A 180 16.22 -23.46 20.10
CA SER A 180 15.94 -24.78 20.69
C SER A 180 16.59 -25.95 19.94
N ILE A 181 16.73 -25.85 18.61
CA ILE A 181 17.38 -26.88 17.80
C ILE A 181 18.91 -26.80 17.98
N GLY A 182 19.44 -25.59 18.18
CA GLY A 182 20.87 -25.33 18.11
C GLY A 182 21.37 -25.34 16.67
N ILE A 183 22.50 -24.68 16.39
CA ILE A 183 23.01 -24.52 15.01
C ILE A 183 23.88 -25.69 14.54
N SER A 184 24.33 -26.59 15.42
CA SER A 184 25.16 -27.75 15.01
C SER A 184 24.43 -28.72 14.08
N ASP A 185 23.10 -28.68 14.08
CA ASP A 185 22.25 -29.53 13.27
C ASP A 185 21.91 -28.82 11.95
N ASN A 186 22.63 -29.15 10.87
CA ASN A 186 22.29 -28.79 9.49
C ASN A 186 21.02 -29.54 9.01
N THR A 187 19.95 -29.40 9.80
CA THR A 187 18.66 -30.01 9.55
C THR A 187 17.96 -29.25 8.46
N TYR A 188 17.14 -29.98 7.70
CA TYR A 188 16.29 -29.41 6.68
C TYR A 188 15.43 -28.26 7.23
N ALA A 189 14.83 -28.45 8.41
CA ALA A 189 14.03 -27.43 9.10
C ALA A 189 14.80 -26.12 9.32
N MET A 190 16.07 -26.21 9.73
CA MET A 190 16.90 -25.02 9.94
C MET A 190 17.08 -24.21 8.66
N LYS A 191 17.27 -24.86 7.50
CA LYS A 191 17.36 -24.18 6.19
C LYS A 191 16.09 -23.40 5.84
N TYR A 192 14.92 -23.96 6.13
CA TYR A 192 13.64 -23.25 5.92
C TYR A 192 13.49 -22.06 6.86
N MET A 193 13.89 -22.20 8.12
CA MET A 193 13.84 -21.10 9.08
C MET A 193 14.79 -19.96 8.67
N TYR A 194 16.02 -20.26 8.23
CA TYR A 194 16.93 -19.25 7.66
C TYR A 194 16.28 -18.52 6.49
N SER A 195 15.72 -19.25 5.53
CA SER A 195 15.06 -18.66 4.36
C SER A 195 13.86 -17.77 4.74
N ALA A 196 13.05 -18.21 5.71
CA ALA A 196 11.92 -17.44 6.21
C ALA A 196 12.36 -16.14 6.90
N MET A 197 13.36 -16.22 7.78
CA MET A 197 13.94 -15.07 8.48
C MET A 197 14.60 -14.08 7.51
N GLU A 198 15.37 -14.59 6.53
CA GLU A 198 15.99 -13.77 5.47
C GLU A 198 14.94 -13.06 4.62
N SER A 199 13.82 -13.73 4.31
CA SER A 199 12.71 -13.11 3.59
C SER A 199 12.11 -11.92 4.35
N GLY A 200 11.96 -12.04 5.68
CA GLY A 200 11.55 -10.92 6.54
C GLY A 200 12.60 -9.81 6.60
N ALA A 201 13.87 -10.18 6.70
CA ALA A 201 14.97 -9.23 6.79
C ALA A 201 15.15 -8.39 5.51
N LYS A 202 14.91 -8.98 4.34
CA LYS A 202 14.91 -8.26 3.04
C LYS A 202 13.90 -7.12 2.98
N ILE A 203 12.79 -7.24 3.70
CA ILE A 203 11.76 -6.18 3.81
C ILE A 203 11.90 -5.34 5.09
N GLY A 204 12.99 -5.51 5.85
CA GLY A 204 13.32 -4.70 7.03
C GLY A 204 12.61 -5.13 8.32
N ARG A 205 12.16 -6.39 8.42
CA ARG A 205 11.51 -6.93 9.64
C ARG A 205 12.55 -7.60 10.53
N THR A 206 12.43 -7.36 11.85
CA THR A 206 13.35 -7.89 12.87
C THR A 206 12.64 -8.53 14.06
N SER A 207 13.06 -9.73 14.44
CA SER A 207 12.72 -10.34 15.73
C SER A 207 13.26 -9.48 16.88
N MET A 208 12.54 -9.42 17.99
CA MET A 208 13.01 -8.82 19.25
C MET A 208 13.84 -9.79 20.09
N LYS A 209 13.88 -11.08 19.72
CA LYS A 209 14.65 -12.08 20.45
C LYS A 209 16.15 -11.88 20.25
N SER A 210 16.88 -12.21 21.30
CA SER A 210 18.33 -12.34 21.24
C SER A 210 18.67 -13.82 21.24
N LEU A 211 19.53 -14.23 20.32
CA LEU A 211 19.97 -15.62 20.19
C LEU A 211 21.39 -15.76 20.71
N ALA A 212 21.71 -16.90 21.32
CA ALA A 212 23.03 -17.19 21.85
C ALA A 212 23.41 -18.62 21.52
N PHE A 213 24.48 -18.80 20.75
CA PHE A 213 24.96 -20.09 20.32
C PHE A 213 26.37 -20.30 20.83
N GLY A 214 26.64 -21.45 21.44
CA GLY A 214 27.95 -21.79 21.97
C GLY A 214 28.36 -23.20 21.59
N THR A 215 29.65 -23.40 21.32
CA THR A 215 30.24 -24.70 21.02
C THR A 215 31.65 -24.81 21.58
N THR A 216 32.01 -25.99 22.06
CA THR A 216 33.40 -26.32 22.42
C THR A 216 34.19 -26.87 21.23
N HIS A 217 33.52 -27.17 20.11
CA HIS A 217 34.15 -27.73 18.92
C HIS A 217 34.74 -26.62 18.05
N PRO A 218 36.06 -26.58 17.81
CA PRO A 218 36.70 -25.50 17.05
C PRO A 218 36.25 -25.45 15.59
N ASP A 219 35.85 -26.59 15.02
CA ASP A 219 35.45 -26.72 13.62
C ASP A 219 33.94 -26.46 13.39
N ALA A 220 33.18 -26.18 14.46
CA ALA A 220 31.77 -25.89 14.34
C ALA A 220 31.56 -24.61 13.53
N ARG A 221 30.70 -24.66 12.51
CA ARG A 221 30.42 -23.50 11.66
C ARG A 221 29.10 -22.86 12.05
N TRP A 222 29.12 -21.54 12.19
CA TRP A 222 27.96 -20.73 12.49
C TRP A 222 27.52 -19.95 11.27
N HIS A 223 26.22 -19.84 11.04
CA HIS A 223 25.66 -18.96 10.03
C HIS A 223 24.87 -17.85 10.74
N PRO A 224 25.17 -16.57 10.48
CA PRO A 224 24.43 -15.48 11.09
C PRO A 224 22.99 -15.50 10.55
N ILE A 225 22.02 -15.27 11.44
CA ILE A 225 20.59 -15.30 11.11
C ILE A 225 20.13 -13.87 10.81
N ALA A 226 19.77 -13.58 9.56
CA ALA A 226 19.23 -12.27 9.19
C ALA A 226 17.89 -12.01 9.91
N GLY A 227 17.59 -10.76 10.22
CA GLY A 227 16.30 -10.41 10.83
C GLY A 227 16.17 -10.76 12.31
N VAL A 228 17.25 -11.07 13.02
CA VAL A 228 17.27 -11.14 14.49
C VAL A 228 17.86 -9.84 15.04
N TRP A 229 17.44 -9.37 16.22
CA TRP A 229 17.98 -8.14 16.79
C TRP A 229 19.44 -8.30 17.24
N HIS A 230 19.71 -9.35 18.03
CA HIS A 230 21.03 -9.61 18.60
C HIS A 230 21.36 -11.09 18.54
N ILE A 231 22.56 -11.44 18.09
CA ILE A 231 23.05 -12.81 18.08
C ILE A 231 24.44 -12.84 18.72
N THR A 232 24.62 -13.73 19.68
CA THR A 232 25.93 -14.04 20.28
C THR A 232 26.39 -15.41 19.81
N PHE A 233 27.62 -15.49 19.32
CA PHE A 233 28.30 -16.75 19.04
C PHE A 233 29.48 -16.93 19.99
N GLU A 234 29.65 -18.14 20.51
CA GLU A 234 30.75 -18.54 21.38
C GLU A 234 31.45 -19.79 20.82
N GLY A 235 32.77 -19.72 20.57
CA GLY A 235 33.53 -20.79 19.91
C GLY A 235 33.28 -20.86 18.39
N GLY A 236 33.90 -21.82 17.69
CA GLY A 236 33.63 -22.13 16.28
C GLY A 236 34.03 -21.05 15.26
N ILE A 237 33.58 -21.23 14.01
CA ILE A 237 33.87 -20.39 12.84
C ILE A 237 32.56 -19.80 12.31
N VAL A 238 32.42 -18.48 12.30
CA VAL A 238 31.23 -17.80 11.74
C VAL A 238 31.41 -17.57 10.25
N THR A 239 30.54 -18.16 9.44
CA THR A 239 30.52 -18.08 7.99
C THR A 239 29.40 -17.19 7.48
N PHE A 240 29.75 -16.09 6.82
CA PHE A 240 28.79 -15.11 6.27
C PHE A 240 28.42 -15.43 4.81
N PRO A 241 27.17 -15.85 4.51
CA PRO A 241 26.73 -16.04 3.13
C PRO A 241 26.42 -14.70 2.46
N GLN A 242 26.59 -14.61 1.14
CA GLN A 242 26.32 -13.37 0.40
C GLN A 242 24.84 -12.90 0.51
N SER A 243 23.91 -13.84 0.63
CA SER A 243 22.47 -13.52 0.78
C SER A 243 22.15 -12.77 2.08
N PHE A 244 22.92 -13.04 3.14
CA PHE A 244 22.81 -12.34 4.42
C PHE A 244 23.16 -10.85 4.26
N LEU A 245 24.24 -10.54 3.52
CA LEU A 245 24.69 -9.16 3.30
C LEU A 245 23.70 -8.34 2.46
N ALA A 246 22.84 -8.97 1.66
CA ALA A 246 21.82 -8.30 0.87
C ALA A 246 20.55 -7.91 1.67
N CYS A 247 20.49 -8.24 2.97
CA CYS A 247 19.33 -7.96 3.81
C CYS A 247 19.33 -6.51 4.30
N LYS A 248 18.14 -5.90 4.39
CA LYS A 248 17.99 -4.52 4.91
C LYS A 248 18.19 -4.43 6.41
N SER A 249 17.87 -5.50 7.14
CA SER A 249 18.01 -5.57 8.60
C SER A 249 18.98 -6.66 9.00
N LEU A 250 20.20 -6.25 9.34
CA LEU A 250 21.25 -7.12 9.86
C LEU A 250 21.21 -7.14 11.40
N PRO A 251 21.47 -8.31 12.03
CA PRO A 251 21.60 -8.41 13.48
C PRO A 251 22.83 -7.68 14.00
N THR A 252 22.77 -7.27 15.27
CA THR A 252 23.98 -6.97 16.05
C THR A 252 24.66 -8.28 16.44
N LEU A 253 25.94 -8.46 16.11
CA LEU A 253 26.68 -9.71 16.29
C LEU A 253 27.74 -9.60 17.39
N ALA A 254 27.58 -10.34 18.48
CA ALA A 254 28.63 -10.50 19.49
C ALA A 254 29.38 -11.82 19.26
N LEU A 255 30.72 -11.78 19.24
CA LEU A 255 31.56 -12.95 19.01
C LEU A 255 32.48 -13.15 20.22
N ARG A 256 32.47 -14.35 20.80
CA ARG A 256 33.32 -14.71 21.93
C ARG A 256 34.13 -15.94 21.59
N SER A 257 35.46 -15.84 21.59
CA SER A 257 36.32 -16.99 21.29
C SER A 257 35.99 -17.68 19.94
N SER A 258 35.46 -16.93 18.96
CA SER A 258 35.05 -17.42 17.64
C SER A 258 35.94 -16.85 16.53
N CYS A 259 36.21 -17.64 15.50
CA CYS A 259 36.88 -17.21 14.26
C CYS A 259 35.85 -16.70 13.24
N ILE A 260 36.24 -15.79 12.34
CA ILE A 260 35.37 -15.26 11.26
C ILE A 260 35.87 -15.76 9.90
N GLU A 261 34.98 -16.35 9.10
CA GLU A 261 35.22 -16.74 7.71
C GLU A 261 34.17 -16.06 6.80
N VAL A 262 34.62 -15.27 5.81
CA VAL A 262 33.70 -14.61 4.87
C VAL A 262 33.71 -15.38 3.56
N MET A 263 32.59 -16.02 3.20
CA MET A 263 32.47 -16.74 1.93
C MET A 263 32.07 -15.77 0.81
N THR A 264 33.01 -15.54 -0.11
CA THR A 264 32.70 -14.88 -1.39
C THR A 264 32.51 -15.96 -2.46
N ASP A 265 31.39 -15.98 -3.17
CA ASP A 265 31.06 -16.94 -4.25
C ASP A 265 31.95 -16.82 -5.51
N ILE A 266 33.11 -16.19 -5.39
CA ILE A 266 34.15 -16.24 -6.40
C ILE A 266 34.89 -17.56 -6.19
N PRO A 267 34.96 -18.46 -7.19
CA PRO A 267 35.69 -19.70 -7.05
C PRO A 267 37.15 -19.37 -6.71
N THR A 268 37.51 -19.59 -5.44
CA THR A 268 38.88 -19.45 -4.96
C THR A 268 39.69 -20.61 -5.53
N THR A 269 40.23 -20.44 -6.73
CA THR A 269 41.46 -21.16 -7.11
C THR A 269 42.52 -20.77 -6.11
N ARG A 270 42.70 -21.63 -5.10
CA ARG A 270 43.87 -21.81 -4.23
C ARG A 270 44.84 -20.61 -4.20
N TYR A 271 44.58 -19.66 -3.30
CA TYR A 271 45.59 -18.68 -2.89
C TYR A 271 45.96 -18.97 -1.44
N GLU A 272 47.17 -19.51 -1.27
CA GLU A 272 47.90 -19.41 -0.02
C GLU A 272 48.20 -17.92 0.22
N SER A 273 47.92 -17.44 1.43
CA SER A 273 48.02 -16.05 1.93
C SER A 273 46.94 -15.06 1.44
N MET A 274 46.08 -14.63 2.38
CA MET A 274 45.25 -13.40 2.28
C MET A 274 46.18 -12.20 2.06
N PRO A 275 45.90 -11.29 1.09
CA PRO A 275 44.86 -10.27 1.24
C PRO A 275 44.21 -9.89 -0.11
N ALA A 276 43.02 -10.42 -0.40
CA ALA A 276 42.21 -9.89 -1.52
C ALA A 276 40.75 -10.34 -1.37
N ILE A 277 40.04 -9.76 -0.39
CA ILE A 277 38.58 -9.78 -0.44
C ILE A 277 38.15 -8.79 -1.54
N SER A 278 38.07 -9.34 -2.76
CA SER A 278 37.18 -9.02 -3.88
C SER A 278 36.65 -7.58 -4.05
N ASN A 279 37.10 -6.93 -5.13
CA ASN A 279 36.63 -5.62 -5.62
C ASN A 279 35.10 -5.50 -5.86
N ALA A 280 34.35 -6.60 -5.95
CA ALA A 280 32.89 -6.55 -6.12
C ALA A 280 32.14 -6.19 -4.81
N PHE A 281 32.70 -6.53 -3.66
CA PHE A 281 32.23 -6.06 -2.35
C PHE A 281 32.57 -4.56 -2.18
N ARG A 282 33.77 -4.18 -2.63
CA ARG A 282 34.30 -2.81 -2.65
C ARG A 282 33.41 -1.84 -3.45
N GLU A 283 32.97 -2.20 -4.66
CA GLU A 283 32.14 -1.32 -5.50
C GLU A 283 30.74 -1.04 -4.91
N LYS A 284 30.09 -2.05 -4.32
CA LYS A 284 28.77 -1.86 -3.69
C LYS A 284 28.84 -1.12 -2.35
N PHE A 285 29.96 -1.24 -1.64
CA PHE A 285 30.18 -0.56 -0.37
C PHE A 285 30.52 0.93 -0.57
N VAL A 286 31.35 1.25 -1.57
CA VAL A 286 31.71 2.64 -1.94
C VAL A 286 30.48 3.44 -2.44
N ALA A 287 29.46 2.77 -2.98
CA ALA A 287 28.21 3.41 -3.40
C ALA A 287 27.32 3.91 -2.24
N GLY A 288 27.68 3.66 -0.97
CA GLY A 288 26.96 4.18 0.19
C GLY A 288 25.59 3.53 0.44
N GLU A 289 25.33 2.35 -0.12
CA GLU A 289 24.03 1.66 -0.06
C GLU A 289 23.81 0.82 1.22
N PHE A 290 24.77 0.80 2.16
CA PHE A 290 24.63 0.05 3.41
C PHE A 290 24.33 0.98 4.59
N PRO A 291 23.11 0.96 5.16
CA PRO A 291 22.89 1.46 6.49
C PRO A 291 23.36 0.39 7.50
N ASN A 292 24.20 0.81 8.44
CA ASN A 292 24.47 0.24 9.77
C ASN A 292 25.84 -0.45 9.96
N THR A 293 26.54 0.07 10.96
CA THR A 293 27.73 -0.46 11.64
C THR A 293 27.48 -1.89 12.14
N LEU A 294 28.40 -2.83 11.85
CA LEU A 294 28.44 -4.13 12.53
C LEU A 294 29.27 -3.95 13.81
N ARG A 295 28.61 -3.95 14.97
CA ARG A 295 29.28 -3.90 16.26
C ARG A 295 29.69 -5.31 16.68
N PHE A 296 31.00 -5.53 16.86
CA PHE A 296 31.56 -6.78 17.39
C PHE A 296 31.99 -6.55 18.84
N ASP A 297 31.30 -7.18 19.80
CA ASP A 297 31.64 -7.11 21.23
C ASP A 297 32.52 -8.32 21.60
N PHE A 298 33.83 -8.11 21.76
CA PHE A 298 34.80 -9.14 22.18
C PHE A 298 34.97 -9.08 23.70
N ARG A 299 34.23 -9.92 24.44
CA ARG A 299 34.20 -9.86 25.92
C ARG A 299 35.35 -10.53 26.66
N ASP A 300 36.27 -11.21 25.98
CA ASP A 300 37.44 -11.85 26.63
C ASP A 300 38.68 -10.93 26.71
N THR A 301 38.54 -9.70 26.22
CA THR A 301 39.46 -8.60 26.45
C THR A 301 38.62 -7.51 27.12
N ASP A 302 39.11 -6.82 28.17
CA ASP A 302 38.43 -5.65 28.75
C ASP A 302 38.27 -4.46 27.76
N ASP A 303 38.58 -4.69 26.48
CA ASP A 303 38.60 -3.73 25.39
C ASP A 303 37.42 -3.95 24.44
N LEU A 304 36.65 -2.87 24.24
CA LEU A 304 35.48 -2.83 23.39
C LEU A 304 35.87 -2.34 22.00
N TYR A 305 35.94 -3.25 21.02
CA TYR A 305 36.31 -2.90 19.66
C TYR A 305 35.10 -2.44 18.84
N TRP A 306 35.22 -1.26 18.22
CA TRP A 306 34.29 -0.82 17.21
C TRP A 306 34.84 -1.22 15.84
N ILE A 307 34.07 -1.95 15.05
CA ILE A 307 34.36 -2.13 13.63
C ILE A 307 33.45 -1.16 12.88
N ASP A 308 33.92 0.07 12.75
CA ASP A 308 33.32 1.06 11.86
C ASP A 308 33.91 0.89 10.47
N PHE A 309 33.03 0.66 9.49
CA PHE A 309 33.43 0.65 8.09
C PHE A 309 33.35 2.09 7.56
N ALA A 310 34.43 2.85 7.70
CA ALA A 310 34.51 4.21 7.19
C ALA A 310 35.09 4.22 5.76
N ALA A 311 34.37 4.81 4.82
CA ALA A 311 34.91 5.11 3.49
C ALA A 311 35.75 6.40 3.57
N ASN A 312 37.06 6.31 3.30
CA ASN A 312 37.93 7.46 3.18
C ASN A 312 38.82 7.32 1.93
N GLY A 313 38.31 7.72 0.77
CA GLY A 313 39.02 7.60 -0.51
C GLY A 313 39.13 6.16 -1.03
N ASP A 314 40.22 5.86 -1.73
CA ASP A 314 40.44 4.59 -2.46
C ASP A 314 40.78 3.39 -1.57
N GLU A 315 40.88 3.54 -0.25
CA GLU A 315 41.21 2.46 0.68
C GLU A 315 40.03 2.14 1.61
N THR A 316 39.70 0.86 1.73
CA THR A 316 38.82 0.36 2.79
C THR A 316 39.69 0.05 3.99
N LEU A 317 39.69 0.94 4.98
CA LEU A 317 40.41 0.74 6.22
C LEU A 317 39.49 -0.04 7.19
N LEU A 318 39.91 -1.26 7.57
CA LEU A 318 39.36 -1.94 8.73
C LEU A 318 39.89 -1.22 9.96
N ILE A 319 39.18 -0.20 10.43
CA ILE A 319 39.58 0.52 11.63
C ILE A 319 39.08 -0.29 12.83
N ILE A 320 39.98 -1.10 13.38
CA ILE A 320 39.83 -1.64 14.73
C ILE A 320 40.20 -0.50 15.67
N GLN A 321 39.19 0.26 16.12
CA GLN A 321 39.43 1.29 17.13
C GLN A 321 39.55 0.62 18.50
N GLU A 322 40.75 0.62 19.08
CA GLU A 322 40.94 0.41 20.51
C GLU A 322 40.13 1.48 21.28
N PRO A 323 39.46 1.12 22.39
CA PRO A 323 38.87 2.12 23.26
C PRO A 323 39.98 3.05 23.75
N SER A 324 39.89 4.33 23.41
CA SER A 324 40.81 5.36 23.90
C SER A 324 40.89 5.30 25.43
N ARG A 325 42.09 5.15 25.98
CA ARG A 325 42.37 5.56 27.36
C ARG A 325 42.11 7.04 27.55
#